data_AF-A0A1C5XQP3-F1
#
_entry.id   AF-A0A1C5XQP3-F1
#
_cell.length_a   1.000
_cell.length_b   1.000
_cell.length_c   1.000
_cell.angle_alpha   90.00
_cell.angle_beta   90.00
_cell.angle_gamma   90.00
#
_symmetry.space_group_name_H-M   'P 1'
#
loop_
_entity.id
_entity.type
_entity.pdbx_description
1 polymer ?
#
loop_
_entity_poly.entity_id
_entity_poly.type
_entity_poly.pdbx_seq_one_letter_code
_entity_poly.pdbx_strand_id
1 'polypeptide(L)'
;MIPVLGKLKLFLTDKELIIPQGSLYIINSQEIHGMHHTEDTDIYKGYALQINYDFIKKYYPAIDNYQFIQPNHKIKEKILLDIFKIIAAYDHSNQFQRIEIESYILHLLYTLLSNTLDKKQI
;
A
#
# COMPACT_ATOMS: atom_id res chain seq x y z
N MET A 1 2.42 0.83 3.23
CA MET A 1 3.77 0.85 3.85
C MET A 1 4.47 -0.47 3.60
N ILE A 2 5.74 -0.43 3.16
CA ILE A 2 6.52 -1.61 2.78
C ILE A 2 7.94 -1.49 3.36
N PRO A 3 8.21 -2.04 4.56
CA PRO A 3 9.55 -2.08 5.11
C PRO A 3 10.48 -2.96 4.26
N VAL A 4 11.63 -2.44 3.85
CA VAL A 4 12.65 -3.18 3.08
C VAL A 4 13.93 -3.42 3.88
N LEU A 5 14.20 -2.60 4.90
CA LEU A 5 15.24 -2.80 5.89
C LEU A 5 14.72 -2.37 7.26
N GLY A 6 14.93 -3.20 8.27
CA GLY A 6 14.42 -2.97 9.63
C GLY A 6 12.90 -3.20 9.74
N LYS A 7 12.36 -2.93 10.93
CA LYS A 7 10.94 -3.06 11.23
C LYS A 7 10.32 -1.68 11.38
N LEU A 8 9.06 -1.53 10.96
CA LEU A 8 8.30 -0.30 11.14
C LEU A 8 7.39 -0.45 12.35
N LYS A 9 7.53 0.47 13.31
CA LYS A 9 6.57 0.71 14.37
C LYS A 9 5.49 1.66 13.84
N LEU A 10 4.27 1.15 13.65
CA LEU A 10 3.13 1.90 13.15
C LEU A 10 2.16 2.18 14.29
N PHE A 11 1.91 3.47 14.54
CA PHE A 11 0.89 3.92 15.48
C PHE A 11 -0.36 4.27 14.67
N LEU A 12 -1.46 3.62 14.97
CA LEU A 12 -2.80 3.95 14.48
C LEU A 12 -3.61 4.51 15.66
N THR A 13 -4.74 5.15 15.37
CA THR A 13 -5.59 5.82 16.37
C THR A 13 -5.84 5.00 17.63
N ASP A 14 -6.00 3.69 17.51
CA ASP A 14 -6.39 2.76 18.57
C ASP A 14 -5.35 1.68 18.90
N LYS A 15 -4.26 1.58 18.14
CA LYS A 15 -3.31 0.47 18.28
C LYS A 15 -1.91 0.79 17.79
N GLU A 16 -0.97 0.04 18.33
CA GLU A 16 0.42 0.00 17.89
C GLU A 16 0.69 -1.35 17.22
N LEU A 17 1.40 -1.32 16.09
CA LEU A 17 1.73 -2.49 15.30
C LEU A 17 3.21 -2.49 14.92
N ILE A 18 3.83 -3.67 14.88
CA ILE A 18 5.16 -3.86 14.32
C ILE A 18 5.02 -4.53 12.97
N ILE A 19 5.43 -3.84 11.90
CA ILE A 19 5.41 -4.34 10.54
C ILE A 19 6.82 -4.85 10.19
N PRO A 20 6.99 -6.16 9.95
CA PRO A 20 8.30 -6.73 9.66
C PRO A 20 8.79 -6.37 8.25
N GLN A 21 10.11 -6.51 8.06
CA GLN A 21 10.75 -6.43 6.75
C GLN A 21 10.09 -7.38 5.75
N GLY A 22 9.96 -6.93 4.49
CA GLY A 22 9.36 -7.70 3.41
C GLY A 22 7.83 -7.85 3.51
N SER A 23 7.21 -7.15 4.45
CA SER A 23 5.77 -7.13 4.60
C SER A 23 5.12 -5.92 3.92
N LEU A 24 3.80 -5.89 3.98
CA LEU A 24 2.95 -4.82 3.49
C LEU A 24 1.93 -4.50 4.58
N TYR A 25 1.68 -3.21 4.78
CA TYR A 25 0.52 -2.74 5.53
C TYR A 25 -0.24 -1.68 4.72
N ILE A 26 -1.55 -1.88 4.55
CA ILE A 26 -2.47 -0.94 3.90
C ILE A 26 -3.04 0.01 4.96
N ILE A 27 -3.02 1.31 4.69
CA ILE A 27 -3.62 2.34 5.56
C ILE A 27 -4.75 2.98 4.76
N ASN A 28 -5.96 3.01 5.33
CA ASN A 28 -7.11 3.59 4.63
C ASN A 28 -7.07 5.12 4.71
N SER A 29 -7.76 5.79 3.78
CA SER A 29 -7.93 7.23 3.83
C SER A 29 -8.55 7.66 5.17
N GLN A 30 -8.08 8.80 5.71
CA GLN A 30 -8.54 9.40 6.97
C GLN A 30 -8.09 8.66 8.25
N GLU A 31 -7.38 7.53 8.14
CA GLU A 31 -6.72 6.92 9.30
C GLU A 31 -5.48 7.75 9.69
N ILE A 32 -5.54 8.39 10.86
CA ILE A 32 -4.41 9.10 11.46
C ILE A 32 -3.37 8.06 11.86
N HIS A 33 -2.13 8.26 11.42
CA HIS A 33 -1.04 7.33 11.70
C HIS A 33 0.28 8.04 11.98
N GLY A 34 1.02 7.49 12.94
CA GLY A 34 2.40 7.83 13.23
C GLY A 34 3.33 6.69 12.83
N MET A 35 4.57 7.01 12.48
CA MET A 35 5.56 6.02 12.04
C MET A 35 6.87 6.26 12.77
N HIS A 36 7.43 5.18 13.32
CA HIS A 36 8.74 5.18 13.96
C HIS A 36 9.51 3.90 13.59
N HIS A 37 10.83 3.93 13.61
CA HIS A 37 11.60 2.68 13.56
C HIS A 37 11.55 2.01 14.93
N THR A 38 11.77 0.70 15.01
CA THR A 38 11.88 0.03 16.31
C THR A 38 13.28 0.23 16.90
N GLU A 39 13.38 0.26 18.24
CA GLU A 39 14.64 0.49 18.97
C GLU A 39 15.71 -0.59 18.68
N ASP A 40 15.29 -1.79 18.27
CA ASP A 40 16.16 -2.91 17.89
C ASP A 40 16.71 -2.80 16.45
N THR A 41 16.38 -1.73 15.71
CA THR A 41 16.88 -1.51 14.35
C THR A 41 17.51 -0.13 14.20
N ASP A 42 18.83 -0.09 14.06
CA ASP A 42 19.59 1.16 13.91
C ASP A 42 19.20 1.95 12.63
N ILE A 43 18.72 1.25 11.61
CA ILE A 43 18.36 1.83 10.31
C ILE A 43 17.04 1.24 9.82
N TYR A 44 16.08 2.12 9.51
CA TYR A 44 14.85 1.79 8.81
C TYR A 44 14.89 2.31 7.37
N LYS A 45 14.49 1.45 6.42
CA LYS A 45 14.19 1.84 5.04
C LYS A 45 12.89 1.19 4.62
N GLY A 46 12.01 1.96 3.97
CA GLY A 46 10.76 1.45 3.44
C GLY A 46 10.22 2.32 2.31
N TYR A 47 9.26 1.76 1.57
CA TYR A 47 8.50 2.48 0.57
C TYR A 47 7.07 2.77 1.06
N ALA A 48 6.57 3.92 0.65
CA ALA A 48 5.16 4.29 0.78
C ALA A 48 4.62 4.60 -0.62
N LEU A 49 3.57 3.88 -1.01
CA LEU A 49 2.79 4.20 -2.22
C LEU A 49 1.45 4.76 -1.75
N GLN A 50 1.21 6.03 -2.07
CA GLN A 50 -0.05 6.70 -1.80
C GLN A 50 -0.85 6.80 -3.09
N ILE A 51 -2.06 6.25 -3.10
CA ILE A 51 -2.99 6.35 -4.22
C ILE A 51 -4.03 7.41 -3.89
N ASN A 52 -4.24 8.36 -4.80
CA ASN A 52 -5.23 9.41 -4.65
C ASN A 52 -6.66 8.81 -4.57
N TYR A 53 -7.47 9.31 -3.64
CA TYR A 53 -8.82 8.78 -3.40
C TYR A 53 -9.77 9.03 -4.57
N ASP A 54 -9.70 10.19 -5.22
CA ASP A 54 -10.50 10.52 -6.41
C ASP A 54 -10.14 9.62 -7.59
N PHE A 55 -8.85 9.26 -7.72
CA PHE A 55 -8.41 8.28 -8.71
C PHE A 55 -9.09 6.93 -8.47
N ILE A 56 -9.15 6.44 -7.24
CA ILE A 56 -9.85 5.19 -6.90
C ILE A 56 -11.35 5.33 -7.21
N LYS A 57 -11.97 6.43 -6.77
CA LYS A 57 -13.40 6.71 -6.93
C LYS A 57 -13.83 6.79 -8.40
N LYS A 58 -12.94 7.22 -9.30
CA LYS A 58 -13.18 7.18 -10.76
C LYS A 58 -13.47 5.76 -11.26
N TYR A 59 -12.78 4.74 -10.75
CA TYR A 59 -12.94 3.35 -11.19
C TYR A 59 -13.92 2.56 -10.33
N TYR A 60 -14.09 2.93 -9.07
CA TYR A 60 -15.04 2.29 -8.16
C TYR A 60 -15.79 3.35 -7.32
N PRO A 61 -16.86 3.98 -7.87
CA PRO A 61 -17.56 5.07 -7.20
C PRO A 61 -18.14 4.72 -5.83
N ALA A 62 -18.44 3.44 -5.60
CA ALA A 62 -18.99 2.95 -4.34
C ALA A 62 -17.96 2.85 -3.20
N ILE A 63 -16.68 3.18 -3.44
CA ILE A 63 -15.58 3.04 -2.46
C ILE A 63 -15.84 3.76 -1.13
N ASP A 64 -16.70 4.79 -1.11
CA ASP A 64 -17.08 5.49 0.12
C ASP A 64 -17.67 4.51 1.18
N ASN A 65 -18.34 3.44 0.73
CA ASN A 65 -18.99 2.43 1.57
C ASN A 65 -18.05 1.28 1.99
N TYR A 66 -16.78 1.31 1.55
CA TYR A 66 -15.85 0.21 1.74
C TYR A 66 -14.50 0.67 2.27
N GLN A 67 -13.79 -0.25 2.92
CA GLN A 67 -12.41 -0.10 3.35
C GLN A 67 -11.58 -1.26 2.82
N PHE A 68 -10.28 -1.05 2.72
CA PHE A 68 -9.35 -2.13 2.44
C PHE A 68 -8.93 -2.82 3.74
N ILE A 69 -9.04 -4.15 3.75
CA ILE A 69 -8.49 -5.00 4.81
C ILE A 69 -7.10 -5.50 4.44
N GLN A 70 -6.32 -5.93 5.43
CA GLN A 70 -4.99 -6.48 5.16
C GLN A 70 -5.10 -7.79 4.36
N PRO A 71 -4.30 -7.98 3.30
CA PRO A 71 -4.39 -9.13 2.43
C PRO A 71 -3.84 -10.41 3.08
N ASN A 72 -4.32 -11.57 2.63
CA ASN A 72 -3.67 -12.84 2.92
C ASN A 72 -2.32 -12.96 2.18
N HIS A 73 -1.53 -13.99 2.49
CA HIS A 73 -0.18 -14.19 1.94
C HIS A 73 -0.13 -14.12 0.40
N LYS A 74 -1.00 -14.87 -0.28
CA LYS A 74 -1.03 -14.96 -1.75
C LYS A 74 -1.36 -13.62 -2.41
N ILE A 75 -2.29 -12.87 -1.84
CA ILE A 75 -2.67 -11.56 -2.38
C ILE A 75 -1.60 -10.51 -2.07
N LYS A 76 -0.97 -10.59 -0.89
CA LYS A 76 0.15 -9.73 -0.50
C LYS A 76 1.32 -9.82 -1.49
N GLU A 77 1.70 -11.02 -1.90
CA GLU A 77 2.78 -11.22 -2.89
C GLU A 77 2.46 -10.57 -4.23
N LYS A 78 1.22 -10.67 -4.71
CA LYS A 78 0.77 -10.01 -5.95
C LYS A 78 0.86 -8.49 -5.83
N ILE A 79 0.38 -7.94 -4.73
CA ILE A 79 0.45 -6.49 -4.47
C ILE A 79 1.90 -6.02 -4.42
N LEU A 80 2.78 -6.72 -3.69
CA LEU A 80 4.19 -6.38 -3.61
C LEU A 80 4.87 -6.44 -4.98
N LEU A 81 4.55 -7.45 -5.80
CA LEU A 81 5.09 -7.57 -7.16
C LEU A 81 4.72 -6.35 -8.01
N ASP A 82 3.46 -5.92 -8.00
CA ASP A 82 3.02 -4.74 -8.76
C ASP A 82 3.70 -3.46 -8.24
N ILE A 83 3.86 -3.31 -6.92
CA ILE A 83 4.54 -2.15 -6.35
C ILE A 83 6.02 -2.13 -6.71
N PHE A 84 6.72 -3.27 -6.70
CA PHE A 84 8.11 -3.31 -7.14
C PHE A 84 8.26 -3.03 -8.64
N LYS A 85 7.29 -3.41 -9.47
CA LYS A 85 7.26 -2.99 -10.88
C LYS A 85 7.05 -1.49 -11.03
N ILE A 86 6.19 -0.87 -10.22
CA ILE A 86 6.02 0.59 -10.19
C ILE A 86 7.34 1.28 -9.81
N ILE A 87 8.02 0.80 -8.76
CA ILE A 87 9.32 1.34 -8.33
C ILE A 87 10.37 1.20 -9.44
N ALA A 88 10.49 0.00 -10.04
CA ALA A 88 11.43 -0.24 -11.12
C ALA A 88 11.14 0.61 -12.37
N ALA A 89 9.86 0.83 -12.70
CA ALA A 89 9.48 1.72 -13.80
C ALA A 89 9.78 3.19 -13.46
N TYR A 90 9.59 3.62 -12.21
CA TYR A 90 9.92 4.97 -11.75
C TYR A 90 11.43 5.26 -11.84
N ASP A 91 12.27 4.28 -11.53
CA ASP A 91 13.73 4.40 -11.58
C ASP A 91 14.28 4.40 -13.03
N HIS A 92 13.52 3.92 -14.02
CA HIS A 92 13.92 3.88 -15.43
C HIS A 92 13.14 4.88 -16.30
N SER A 93 13.78 6.00 -16.62
CA SER A 93 13.19 7.02 -17.51
C SER A 93 13.18 6.56 -18.97
N ASN A 94 11.99 6.43 -19.56
CA ASN A 94 11.78 6.24 -20.99
C ASN A 94 10.51 6.99 -21.45
N GLN A 95 10.31 7.15 -22.76
CA GLN A 95 9.17 7.94 -23.29
C GLN A 95 7.77 7.38 -22.95
N PHE A 96 7.69 6.10 -22.57
CA PHE A 96 6.45 5.40 -22.20
C PHE A 96 6.32 5.16 -20.70
N GLN A 97 7.27 5.65 -19.89
CA GLN A 97 7.35 5.39 -18.44
C GLN A 97 6.02 5.65 -17.73
N ARG A 98 5.35 6.76 -18.06
CA ARG A 98 4.07 7.11 -17.46
C ARG A 98 2.98 6.07 -17.74
N ILE A 99 2.90 5.59 -18.98
CA ILE A 99 1.91 4.58 -19.39
C ILE A 99 2.18 3.26 -18.65
N GLU A 100 3.45 2.89 -18.54
CA GLU A 100 3.86 1.69 -17.81
C GLU A 100 3.49 1.78 -16.31
N ILE A 101 3.84 2.87 -15.64
CA ILE A 101 3.48 3.10 -14.22
C ILE A 101 1.96 3.09 -14.04
N GLU A 102 1.21 3.82 -14.87
CA GLU A 102 -0.26 3.85 -14.79
C GLU A 102 -0.86 2.46 -15.01
N SER A 103 -0.30 1.64 -15.90
CA SER A 103 -0.77 0.26 -16.12
C SER A 103 -0.61 -0.62 -14.87
N TYR A 104 0.52 -0.51 -14.16
CA TYR A 104 0.74 -1.24 -12.92
C TYR A 104 -0.14 -0.70 -11.77
N ILE A 105 -0.38 0.61 -11.70
CA ILE A 105 -1.31 1.19 -10.72
C ILE A 105 -2.73 0.66 -10.95
N LEU A 106 -3.18 0.56 -12.20
CA LEU A 106 -4.51 0.01 -12.52
C LEU A 106 -4.60 -1.48 -12.16
N HIS A 107 -3.56 -2.27 -12.44
CA HIS A 107 -3.53 -3.68 -12.05
C HIS A 107 -3.49 -3.88 -10.53
N LEU A 108 -2.72 -3.04 -9.82
CA LEU A 108 -2.70 -2.98 -8.36
C LEU A 108 -4.09 -2.64 -7.82
N LEU A 109 -4.75 -1.62 -8.38
CA LEU A 109 -6.08 -1.21 -7.97
C LEU A 109 -7.10 -2.33 -8.18
N TYR A 110 -7.07 -3.01 -9.32
CA TYR A 110 -7.88 -4.21 -9.56
C TYR A 110 -7.65 -5.27 -8.48
N THR A 111 -6.37 -5.58 -8.17
CA THR A 111 -6.03 -6.58 -7.16
C THR A 111 -6.57 -6.20 -5.77
N LEU A 112 -6.43 -4.94 -5.37
CA LEU A 112 -6.96 -4.42 -4.11
C LEU A 112 -8.49 -4.53 -4.06
N LEU A 113 -9.18 -4.00 -5.07
CA LEU A 113 -10.64 -3.98 -5.11
C LEU A 113 -11.22 -5.41 -5.10
N SER A 114 -10.66 -6.33 -5.89
CA SER A 114 -11.21 -7.68 -6.01
C SER A 114 -10.93 -8.61 -4.83
N ASN A 115 -9.97 -8.28 -3.96
CA ASN A 115 -9.49 -9.22 -2.94
C ASN A 115 -9.42 -8.67 -1.52
N THR A 116 -9.56 -7.36 -1.33
CA THR A 116 -9.34 -6.72 -0.03
C THR A 116 -10.45 -5.74 0.37
N LEU A 117 -11.55 -5.65 -0.38
CA LEU A 117 -12.68 -4.82 0.02
C LEU A 117 -13.49 -5.46 1.14
N ASP A 118 -13.79 -4.66 2.15
CA ASP A 118 -14.79 -4.96 3.18
C ASP A 118 -15.74 -3.79 3.35
N LYS A 119 -16.99 -4.06 3.72
CA LYS A 119 -17.98 -3.00 3.96
C LYS A 119 -17.62 -2.26 5.24
N LYS A 120 -17.66 -0.92 5.20
CA LYS A 120 -17.57 -0.14 6.44
C LYS A 120 -18.76 -0.49 7.32
N GLN A 121 -18.51 -0.76 8.59
CA GLN A 121 -19.57 -0.82 9.59
C GLN A 121 -19.94 0.63 9.93
N ILE A 122 -21.19 0.98 9.68
CA ILE A 122 -21.78 2.30 9.96
C ILE A 122 -22.32 2.29 11.39
#